data_AF-A0A2V9ZWT6-F1
#
_entry.id   AF-A0A2V9ZWT6-F1
#
_cell.length_a   1.000
_cell.length_b   1.000
_cell.length_c   1.000
_cell.angle_alpha   90.00
_cell.angle_beta   90.00
_cell.angle_gamma   90.00
#
_symmetry.space_group_name_H-M   'P 1'
#
loop_
_entity.id
_entity.type
_entity.pdbx_description
1 polymer ?
#
loop_
_entity_poly.entity_id
_entity_poly.type
_entity_poly.pdbx_seq_one_letter_code
_entity_poly.pdbx_strand_id
1 'polypeptide(L)' 'MGVAPDPNSPEQKKIFKDWLTQRYHAPSDDLDQPVDLSAAARYEEIVRGLAISVADDAQRPQWKA' A
#
# COMPACT_ATOMS: atom_id res chain seq x y z
N MET A 1 -4.30 -8.91 16.37
CA MET A 1 -4.07 -8.89 14.91
C MET A 1 -2.70 -8.27 14.68
N GLY A 2 -1.78 -9.00 14.04
CA GLY A 2 -0.42 -8.51 13.79
C GLY A 2 -0.46 -7.40 12.73
N VAL A 3 -0.02 -6.21 13.10
CA VAL A 3 -0.06 -5.00 12.28
C VAL A 3 1.17 -5.01 11.38
N ALA A 4 1.09 -5.77 10.28
CA ALA A 4 2.16 -6.00 9.33
C ALA A 4 3.46 -6.66 9.89
N PRO A 5 4.26 -7.33 9.05
CA PRO A 5 5.60 -7.79 9.43
C PRO A 5 6.51 -6.61 9.78
N ASP A 6 7.53 -6.81 10.62
CA ASP A 6 8.54 -5.79 10.91
C ASP A 6 9.20 -5.33 9.59
N PRO A 7 9.07 -4.05 9.19
CA PRO A 7 9.67 -3.57 7.95
C PRO A 7 11.20 -3.66 7.95
N ASN A 8 11.83 -3.80 9.12
CA ASN A 8 13.26 -3.97 9.25
C ASN A 8 13.71 -5.44 9.24
N SER A 9 12.78 -6.40 9.19
CA SER A 9 13.12 -7.82 9.18
C SER A 9 13.95 -8.17 7.92
N PRO A 10 14.91 -9.11 8.04
CA PRO A 10 15.67 -9.60 6.89
C PRO A 10 14.77 -10.11 5.75
N GLU A 11 13.66 -10.74 6.09
CA GLU A 11 12.67 -11.29 5.16
C GLU A 11 11.98 -10.17 4.37
N GLN A 12 11.51 -9.12 5.04
CA GLN A 12 10.88 -7.97 4.37
C GLN A 12 11.85 -7.25 3.45
N LYS A 13 13.09 -7.04 3.91
CA LYS A 13 14.16 -6.45 3.08
C LYS A 13 14.44 -7.28 1.84
N LYS A 14 14.45 -8.62 1.96
CA LYS A 14 14.65 -9.52 0.83
C LYS A 14 13.49 -9.45 -0.16
N ILE A 15 12.25 -9.55 0.31
CA ILE A 15 11.04 -9.47 -0.53
C ILE A 15 11.06 -8.16 -1.34
N PHE A 16 11.31 -7.03 -0.67
CA PHE A 16 11.32 -5.73 -1.33
C PHE A 16 12.48 -5.59 -2.32
N LYS A 17 13.69 -6.04 -1.94
CA LYS A 17 14.85 -6.03 -2.84
C LYS A 17 14.60 -6.88 -4.09
N ASP A 18 14.08 -8.09 -3.92
CA ASP A 18 13.81 -9.00 -5.03
C ASP A 18 12.76 -8.40 -5.98
N TRP A 19 11.67 -7.83 -5.44
CA TRP A 19 10.64 -7.15 -6.24
C TRP A 19 11.20 -5.94 -6.99
N LEU A 20 11.96 -5.07 -6.33
CA LEU A 20 12.60 -3.90 -6.97
C LEU A 20 13.59 -4.29 -8.06
N THR A 21 14.25 -5.45 -7.93
CA THR A 21 15.26 -5.90 -8.90
C THR A 21 14.63 -6.60 -10.10
N GLN A 22 13.55 -7.35 -9.90
CA GLN A 22 13.03 -8.30 -10.89
C GLN A 22 11.67 -7.91 -11.49
N ARG A 23 10.93 -7.00 -10.85
CA ARG A 23 9.55 -6.66 -11.23
C ARG A 23 9.36 -5.17 -11.44
N TYR A 24 9.75 -4.32 -10.49
CA TYR A 24 9.51 -2.87 -10.59
C TYR A 24 10.05 -2.27 -11.90
N HIS A 25 9.20 -1.54 -12.63
CA HIS A 25 9.53 -0.93 -13.93
C HIS A 25 10.06 -1.91 -14.99
N ALA A 26 9.71 -3.20 -14.90
CA ALA A 26 10.07 -4.22 -15.89
C ALA A 26 8.81 -4.72 -16.63
N PRO A 27 8.95 -5.33 -17.83
CA PRO A 27 7.81 -5.94 -18.54
C PRO A 27 7.10 -7.04 -17.75
N SER A 28 7.78 -7.63 -16.77
CA SER A 28 7.25 -8.62 -15.83
C SER A 28 6.34 -8.01 -14.75
N ASP A 29 6.17 -6.69 -14.71
CA ASP A 29 5.16 -6.00 -13.90
C ASP A 29 3.80 -6.03 -14.61
N ASP A 30 3.29 -7.23 -14.85
CA ASP A 30 2.05 -7.51 -15.54
C ASP A 30 0.99 -8.08 -14.58
N LEU A 31 -0.16 -8.49 -15.11
CA LEU A 31 -1.25 -9.06 -14.32
C LEU A 31 -0.98 -10.50 -13.85
N ASP A 32 0.07 -11.15 -14.34
CA ASP A 32 0.43 -12.52 -13.96
C ASP A 32 1.31 -12.56 -12.69
N GLN A 33 1.59 -11.39 -12.09
CA GLN A 33 2.32 -11.29 -10.83
C GLN A 33 1.51 -11.81 -9.61
N PRO A 34 2.17 -12.33 -8.57
CA PRO A 34 1.47 -12.83 -7.39
C PRO A 34 0.95 -11.66 -6.53
N VAL A 35 -0.35 -11.40 -6.61
CA VAL A 35 -1.05 -10.40 -5.79
C VAL A 35 -1.94 -11.09 -4.74
N ASP A 36 -1.83 -10.69 -3.48
CA ASP A 36 -2.82 -11.03 -2.45
C ASP A 36 -4.02 -10.08 -2.57
N LEU A 37 -5.07 -10.54 -3.25
CA LEU A 37 -6.29 -9.76 -3.47
C LEU A 37 -7.05 -9.44 -2.17
N SER A 38 -6.94 -10.28 -1.15
CA SER A 38 -7.58 -10.01 0.14
C SER A 38 -6.87 -8.90 0.90
N ALA A 39 -5.53 -8.89 0.86
CA ALA A 39 -4.75 -7.79 1.39
C ALA A 39 -4.99 -6.49 0.60
N ALA A 40 -5.05 -6.56 -0.73
CA ALA A 40 -5.35 -5.42 -1.59
C ALA A 40 -6.74 -4.82 -1.27
N ALA A 41 -7.78 -5.65 -1.15
CA ALA A 41 -9.12 -5.18 -0.78
C ALA A 41 -9.13 -4.46 0.58
N ARG A 42 -8.38 -4.95 1.58
CA ARG A 42 -8.29 -4.28 2.89
C ARG A 42 -7.53 -2.96 2.82
N TYR A 43 -6.49 -2.88 1.98
CA TYR A 43 -5.78 -1.64 1.72
C TYR A 43 -6.72 -0.61 1.07
N GLU A 44 -7.50 -1.02 0.07
CA GLU A 44 -8.48 -0.18 -0.60
C GLU A 44 -9.55 0.35 0.37
N GLU A 45 -10.03 -0.45 1.32
CA GLU A 45 -10.99 0.06 2.33
C GLU A 45 -10.40 1.18 3.19
N ILE A 46 -9.09 1.13 3.51
CA ILE A 46 -8.41 2.20 4.26
C ILE A 46 -8.33 3.47 3.40
N VAL A 47 -7.89 3.35 2.15
CA VAL A 47 -7.75 4.49 1.23
C VAL A 47 -9.11 5.12 0.94
N ARG A 48 -10.13 4.29 0.68
CA ARG A 48 -11.52 4.74 0.49
C ARG A 48 -12.05 5.46 1.71
N GLY A 49 -11.85 4.91 2.90
CA GLY A 49 -12.27 5.54 4.16
C GLY A 49 -11.63 6.91 4.35
N LEU A 50 -10.32 7.03 4.10
CA LEU A 50 -9.60 8.30 4.12
C LEU A 50 -10.17 9.30 3.11
N ALA A 51 -10.38 8.87 1.87
CA ALA A 51 -10.89 9.73 0.80
C ALA A 51 -12.26 10.31 1.15
N ILE A 52 -13.19 9.47 1.62
CA ILE A 52 -14.52 9.90 2.07
C ILE A 52 -14.40 10.86 3.25
N SER A 53 -13.60 10.50 4.26
CA SER A 53 -13.41 11.34 5.46
C SER A 53 -12.90 12.74 5.14
N VAL A 54 -11.98 12.86 4.18
CA VAL A 54 -11.43 14.17 3.78
C VAL A 54 -12.41 14.94 2.91
N ALA A 55 -13.13 14.26 2.01
CA ALA A 55 -14.08 14.89 1.10
C ALA A 55 -15.33 15.42 1.83
N ASP A 56 -15.80 14.69 2.83
CA ASP A 56 -17.01 15.01 3.60
C ASP A 56 -16.71 15.89 4.84
N ASP A 57 -15.46 16.32 5.05
CA ASP A 57 -15.12 17.20 6.18
C ASP A 57 -15.83 18.55 6.03
N ALA A 58 -16.62 18.90 7.05
CA ALA A 58 -17.35 20.17 7.09
C ALA A 58 -16.40 21.38 7.21
N GLN A 59 -15.19 21.19 7.74
CA GLN A 59 -14.18 22.21 7.80
C GLN A 59 -13.42 22.28 6.48
N ARG A 60 -13.27 23.49 5.95
CA ARG A 60 -12.39 23.70 4.78
C ARG A 60 -10.94 23.40 5.17
N PRO A 61 -10.14 22.78 4.29
CA PRO A 61 -8.72 22.60 4.51
C PRO A 61 -8.05 23.94 4.89
N GLN A 62 -7.29 23.94 5.99
CA GLN A 62 -6.53 25.10 6.43
C GLN A 62 -5.03 24.86 6.19
N TRP A 63 -4.33 25.87 5.69
CA TRP A 63 -2.87 25.84 5.54
C TRP A 63 -2.23 26.76 6.58
N LYS A 64 -1.40 26.19 7.47
CA LYS A 64 -0.75 26.88 8.60
C LYS A 64 -1.75 27.68 9.45
N ALA A 65 -2.15 27.09 10.58
CA ALA A 65 -3.00 27.75 11.57
C ALA A 65 -2.33 29.00 12.17
#